data_AF-K0R8S3-F1
#
_entry.id   AF-K0R8S3-F1
#
_cell.length_a   1.000
_cell.length_b   1.000
_cell.length_c   1.000
_cell.angle_alpha   90.00
_cell.angle_beta   90.00
_cell.angle_gamma   90.00
#
_symmetry.space_group_name_H-M   'P 1'
#
loop_
_entity.id
_entity.type
_entity.pdbx_description
1 polymer ?
#
loop_
_entity_poly.entity_id
_entity_poly.type
_entity_poly.pdbx_seq_one_letter_code
_entity_poly.pdbx_strand_id
1 'polypeptide(L)'
;MDERMCERMGVTFVCPESWNPVYEGEYIGKDSYFGGESPLSKAVGYIVVIGFGAFFSLFTTLVVYIEKLFSGNATITSEHFK
;
A
#
# COMPACT_ATOMS: atom_id res chain seq x y z
N MET A 1 -16.21 7.75 22.43
CA MET A 1 -16.51 6.71 23.45
C MET A 1 -17.37 7.38 24.53
N ASP A 2 -18.12 6.67 25.38
CA ASP A 2 -19.15 7.28 26.27
C ASP A 2 -18.52 7.88 27.54
N GLU A 3 -18.73 9.17 27.80
CA GLU A 3 -18.22 9.94 28.95
C GLU A 3 -18.53 9.27 30.31
N ARG A 4 -19.56 8.43 30.35
CA ARG A 4 -19.99 7.67 31.53
C ARG A 4 -18.99 6.61 32.00
N MET A 5 -17.96 6.30 31.23
CA MET A 5 -16.98 5.25 31.58
C MET A 5 -15.93 5.75 32.59
N CYS A 6 -15.49 7.02 32.53
CA CYS A 6 -14.63 7.63 33.57
C CYS A 6 -15.38 7.78 34.91
N GLU A 7 -16.66 8.19 34.88
CA GLU A 7 -17.49 8.33 36.09
C GLU A 7 -17.69 6.98 36.81
N ARG A 8 -17.90 5.90 36.05
CA ARG A 8 -18.11 4.56 36.64
C ARG A 8 -16.87 3.98 37.30
N MET A 9 -15.67 4.51 37.02
CA MET A 9 -14.41 4.08 37.65
C MET A 9 -14.00 4.94 38.85
N GLY A 10 -14.81 5.92 39.26
CA GLY A 10 -14.60 6.68 40.50
C GLY A 10 -13.40 7.62 40.48
N VAL A 11 -12.89 7.98 39.31
CA VAL A 11 -11.73 8.89 39.17
C VAL A 11 -12.24 10.33 39.24
N THR A 12 -11.96 11.01 40.35
CA THR A 12 -12.40 12.39 40.55
C THR A 12 -11.54 13.35 39.72
N PHE A 13 -12.19 13.95 38.72
CA PHE A 13 -11.82 15.20 38.03
C PHE A 13 -10.63 15.21 37.06
N VAL A 14 -9.78 14.18 36.98
CA VAL A 14 -8.75 14.07 35.93
C VAL A 14 -8.64 12.62 35.45
N CYS A 15 -9.15 12.33 34.25
CA CYS A 15 -8.85 11.04 33.59
C CYS A 15 -7.35 11.05 33.21
N PRO A 16 -6.60 9.93 33.35
CA PRO A 16 -5.23 9.84 32.85
C PRO A 16 -5.19 10.18 31.36
N GLU A 17 -4.10 10.77 30.87
CA GLU A 17 -4.03 11.39 29.54
C GLU A 17 -4.40 10.43 28.39
N SER A 18 -4.16 9.14 28.56
CA SER A 18 -4.58 8.08 27.62
C SER A 18 -6.10 7.90 27.50
N TRP A 19 -6.87 8.35 28.49
CA TRP A 19 -8.32 8.17 28.63
C TRP A 19 -9.07 9.50 28.72
N ASN A 20 -8.40 10.62 28.41
CA ASN A 20 -9.04 11.92 28.34
C ASN A 20 -9.83 12.04 27.02
N PRO A 21 -11.16 12.20 27.05
CA PRO A 21 -11.98 12.34 25.84
C PRO A 21 -11.67 13.63 25.05
N VAL A 22 -10.98 14.60 25.64
CA VAL A 22 -10.45 15.78 24.92
C VAL A 22 -9.33 15.38 23.94
N TYR A 23 -8.65 14.26 24.19
CA TYR A 23 -7.62 13.68 23.32
C TYR A 23 -8.06 12.35 22.69
N GLU A 24 -9.35 11.98 22.78
CA GLU A 24 -9.88 10.84 22.03
C GLU A 24 -9.70 11.14 20.54
N GLY A 25 -8.73 10.42 19.98
CA GLY A 25 -8.03 10.78 18.78
C GLY A 25 -8.93 11.16 17.63
N GLU A 26 -8.43 12.06 16.81
CA GLU A 26 -8.93 12.57 15.53
C GLU A 26 -9.59 11.52 14.60
N TYR A 27 -9.43 10.22 14.91
CA TYR A 27 -9.87 9.05 14.15
C TYR A 27 -10.81 8.09 14.91
N ILE A 28 -11.16 8.32 16.20
CA ILE A 28 -12.10 7.43 16.93
C ILE A 28 -13.50 7.60 16.35
N GLY A 29 -14.05 6.51 15.79
CA GLY A 29 -15.38 6.50 15.16
C GLY A 29 -15.41 7.07 13.74
N LYS A 30 -14.25 7.28 13.12
CA LYS A 30 -14.18 7.64 11.68
C LYS A 30 -14.05 6.36 10.85
N ASP A 31 -14.97 6.18 9.89
CA ASP A 31 -14.92 5.04 8.95
C ASP A 31 -13.74 5.12 7.97
N SER A 32 -13.07 6.28 7.88
CA SER A 32 -11.95 6.50 6.99
C SER A 32 -11.03 7.61 7.52
N TYR A 33 -9.72 7.34 7.54
CA TYR A 33 -8.68 8.35 7.80
C TYR A 33 -8.71 9.52 6.80
N PHE A 34 -9.22 9.31 5.58
CA PHE A 34 -9.31 10.33 4.53
C PHE A 34 -10.72 10.91 4.37
N GLY A 35 -11.66 10.61 5.29
CA GLY A 35 -13.02 11.17 5.22
C GLY A 35 -13.93 10.54 4.16
N GLY A 36 -13.57 9.37 3.62
CA GLY A 36 -14.44 8.56 2.75
C GLY A 36 -14.17 8.70 1.25
N GLU A 37 -13.50 9.76 0.82
CA GLU A 37 -13.06 9.93 -0.57
C GLU A 37 -11.53 9.82 -0.66
N SER A 38 -11.05 9.00 -1.60
CA SER A 38 -9.62 8.84 -1.81
C SER A 38 -9.04 10.14 -2.36
N PRO A 39 -7.92 10.66 -1.81
CA PRO A 39 -7.32 11.93 -2.25
C PRO A 39 -6.84 11.89 -3.70
N LEU A 40 -6.72 10.69 -4.28
CA LEU A 40 -6.45 10.47 -5.68
C LEU A 40 -7.67 9.84 -6.37
N SER A 41 -7.97 10.31 -7.58
CA SER A 41 -9.05 9.74 -8.38
C SER A 41 -8.79 8.27 -8.68
N LYS A 42 -9.80 7.42 -8.46
CA LYS A 42 -9.75 5.98 -8.78
C LYS A 42 -9.36 5.74 -10.24
N ALA A 43 -9.76 6.63 -11.15
CA ALA A 43 -9.42 6.54 -12.57
C ALA A 43 -7.90 6.65 -12.80
N VAL A 44 -7.23 7.57 -12.09
CA VAL A 44 -5.77 7.71 -12.16
C VAL A 44 -5.09 6.44 -11.63
N GLY A 45 -5.60 5.89 -10.52
CA GLY A 45 -5.11 4.62 -9.96
C GLY A 45 -5.16 3.47 -10.99
N TYR A 46 -6.28 3.31 -11.68
CA TYR A 46 -6.42 2.28 -12.71
C TYR A 46 -5.48 2.48 -13.90
N ILE A 47 -5.35 3.71 -14.39
CA ILE A 47 -4.46 4.02 -15.51
C ILE A 47 -3.01 3.71 -15.15
N VAL A 48 -2.58 4.07 -13.94
CA VAL A 48 -1.22 3.81 -13.48
C VAL A 48 -0.97 2.30 -13.36
N VAL A 49 -1.85 1.55 -12.69
CA VAL A 49 -1.66 0.11 -12.47
C VAL A 49 -1.67 -0.66 -13.80
N ILE A 50 -2.68 -0.42 -14.65
CA ILE A 50 -2.83 -1.15 -15.91
C ILE A 50 -1.77 -0.70 -16.92
N GLY A 51 -1.57 0.62 -17.06
CA GLY A 51 -0.63 1.18 -18.01
C GLY A 51 0.81 0.82 -17.67
N PHE A 52 1.22 0.98 -16.41
CA PHE A 52 2.57 0.63 -15.99
C PHE A 52 2.81 -0.88 -16.03
N GLY A 53 1.83 -1.69 -15.63
CA GLY A 53 1.92 -3.15 -15.71
C GLY A 53 2.07 -3.64 -17.16
N ALA A 54 1.19 -3.21 -18.06
CA ALA A 54 1.24 -3.60 -19.47
C ALA A 54 2.52 -3.10 -20.16
N PHE A 55 2.90 -1.85 -19.94
CA PHE A 55 4.13 -1.30 -20.50
C PHE A 55 5.37 -2.05 -20.00
N PHE A 56 5.47 -2.29 -18.69
CA PHE A 56 6.61 -3.01 -18.11
C PHE A 56 6.72 -4.43 -18.65
N SER A 57 5.61 -5.16 -18.77
CA SER A 57 5.59 -6.50 -19.36
C SER A 57 6.04 -6.49 -20.83
N LEU A 58 5.55 -5.55 -21.65
CA LEU A 58 5.95 -5.45 -23.05
C LEU A 58 7.42 -5.06 -23.21
N PHE A 59 7.87 -4.07 -22.43
CA PHE A 59 9.24 -3.58 -22.46
C PHE A 59 10.24 -4.66 -22.05
N THR A 60 10.00 -5.32 -20.92
CA THR A 60 10.89 -6.40 -20.44
C THR A 60 10.91 -7.59 -21.40
N THR A 61 9.77 -7.96 -21.97
CA THR A 61 9.70 -9.02 -22.99
C THR A 61 10.51 -8.64 -24.23
N LEU A 62 10.40 -7.39 -24.69
CA LEU A 62 11.16 -6.90 -25.84
C LEU A 62 12.66 -6.90 -25.57
N VAL A 63 13.10 -6.47 -24.39
CA VAL A 63 14.52 -6.52 -24.00
C VAL A 63 15.03 -7.96 -24.00
N VAL A 64 14.32 -8.90 -23.36
CA VAL A 64 14.72 -10.32 -23.34
C VAL A 64 14.69 -10.93 -24.74
N TYR A 65 13.75 -10.52 -25.58
CA TYR A 65 13.68 -10.98 -26.96
C TYR A 65 14.88 -10.51 -27.78
N ILE A 66 15.26 -9.24 -27.64
CA ILE A 66 16.47 -8.67 -28.26
C ILE A 66 17.70 -9.40 -27.74
N GLU A 67 17.84 -9.62 -26.44
CA GLU A 67 18.94 -10.42 -25.87
C GLU A 67 19.00 -11.81 -26.51
N LYS A 68 17.88 -12.52 -26.65
CA LYS A 68 17.85 -13.84 -27.31
C LYS A 68 18.22 -13.79 -28.78
N LEU A 69 17.80 -12.73 -29.49
CA LEU A 69 18.09 -12.55 -30.91
C LEU A 69 19.57 -12.28 -31.16
N PHE A 70 20.21 -11.47 -30.30
CA PHE A 70 21.61 -11.07 -30.44
C PHE A 70 22.60 -11.99 -29.69
N SER A 71 22.17 -12.72 -28.66
CA SER A 71 22.97 -13.75 -27.99
C SER A 71 23.08 -15.05 -28.78
N GLY A 72 22.60 -15.08 -30.03
CA GLY A 72 22.91 -16.05 -31.08
C GLY A 72 23.19 -17.47 -30.57
N ASN A 73 22.15 -18.23 -30.21
CA ASN A 73 22.25 -19.65 -29.88
C ASN A 73 23.45 -20.03 -29.00
N ALA A 74 23.76 -19.23 -27.97
CA ALA A 74 24.73 -19.61 -26.95
C ALA A 74 24.13 -20.67 -26.02
N THR A 75 23.76 -21.82 -26.59
CA THR A 75 23.62 -23.10 -25.89
C THR A 75 25.02 -23.63 -25.60
N ILE A 76 25.83 -22.88 -24.86
CA ILE A 76 26.92 -23.47 -24.09
C ILE A 76 26.39 -23.60 -22.67
N THR A 77 25.58 -24.64 -22.51
CA THR A 77 25.39 -25.29 -21.22
C THR A 77 26.69 -26.04 -20.90
N SER A 78 27.08 -26.07 -19.62
CA SER A 78 28.37 -26.58 -19.13
C SER A 78 28.65 -28.06 -19.41
N GLU A 79 27.71 -28.77 -20.04
CA GLU A 79 27.70 -30.19 -20.39
C GLU A 79 28.50 -30.54 -21.67
N HIS A 80 29.05 -29.53 -22.36
CA HIS A 80 29.95 -29.71 -23.51
C HIS A 80 31.45 -29.54 -23.20
N PHE A 81 31.83 -29.27 -21.95
CA PHE A 81 33.23 -29.27 -21.55
C PHE A 81 33.72 -30.70 -21.35
N LYS A 82 34.56 -31.19 -22.26
CA LYS A 82 35.40 -32.39 -22.12
C LYS A 82 36.76 -32.01 -21.56
#